data_AF-A0A7J9QJX6-F1
#
_entry.id   AF-A0A7J9QJX6-F1
#
_cell.length_a   1.000
_cell.length_b   1.000
_cell.length_c   1.000
_cell.angle_alpha   90.00
_cell.angle_beta   90.00
_cell.angle_gamma   90.00
#
_symmetry.space_group_name_H-M   'P 1'
#
loop_
_entity.id
_entity.type
_entity.pdbx_description
1 polymer ?
#
loop_
_entity_poly.entity_id
_entity_poly.type
_entity_poly.pdbx_seq_one_letter_code
_entity_poly.pdbx_strand_id
1 'polypeptide(L)' 'QSKDASELFDGKGGCYIESGRETASVIEVDMFSQPKPSTSISAQTSENLSSKREFEKERLSKWL' A
#
# COMPACT_ATOMS: atom_id res chain seq x y z
N GLN A 1 -6.56 -15.41 26.00
CA GLN A 1 -5.97 -16.20 24.90
C GLN A 1 -4.83 -15.38 24.32
N SER A 2 -3.61 -15.93 24.21
CA SER A 2 -2.56 -15.32 23.39
C SER A 2 -2.91 -15.50 21.93
N LYS A 3 -2.90 -14.43 21.14
CA LYS A 3 -2.99 -14.50 19.68
C LYS A 3 -1.68 -15.02 19.12
N ASP A 4 -1.76 -15.78 18.03
CA ASP A 4 -0.58 -16.29 17.35
C ASP A 4 0.22 -15.12 16.77
N ALA A 5 1.55 -15.21 16.74
CA ALA A 5 2.40 -14.09 16.30
C ALA A 5 2.16 -13.72 14.83
N SER A 6 1.70 -14.67 14.01
CA SER A 6 1.30 -14.47 12.61
C SER A 6 -0.02 -13.72 12.43
N GLU A 7 -0.83 -13.60 13.49
CA GLU A 7 -2.10 -12.86 13.48
C GLU A 7 -1.93 -11.40 13.93
N LEU A 8 -0.75 -11.03 14.40
CA LEU A 8 -0.45 -9.67 14.78
C LEU A 8 -0.15 -8.84 13.54
N PHE A 9 -0.59 -7.59 13.56
CA PHE A 9 -0.23 -6.61 12.54
C PHE A 9 1.30 -6.48 12.48
N ASP A 10 1.87 -6.58 11.28
CA ASP A 10 3.32 -6.63 11.06
C ASP A 10 3.95 -5.25 10.85
N GLY A 11 3.18 -4.17 10.99
CA GLY A 11 3.68 -2.80 10.87
C GLY A 11 3.76 -2.28 9.44
N LYS A 12 3.39 -3.08 8.43
CA LYS A 12 3.46 -2.67 7.02
C LYS A 12 2.18 -1.96 6.59
N GLY A 13 2.35 -0.92 5.79
CA GLY A 13 1.24 -0.16 5.23
C GLY A 13 1.65 0.51 3.92
N GLY A 14 0.66 1.04 3.23
CA GLY A 14 0.92 1.77 2.00
C GLY A 14 -0.33 2.40 1.43
N CYS A 15 -0.13 3.28 0.46
CA CYS A 15 -1.20 3.88 -0.31
C CYS A 15 -0.75 4.22 -1.72
N TYR A 16 -1.73 4.35 -2.62
CA TYR A 16 -1.53 4.99 -3.90
C TYR A 16 -1.76 6.50 -3.76
N ILE A 17 -0.95 7.30 -4.46
CA ILE A 17 -1.14 8.75 -4.61
C ILE A 17 -1.31 9.05 -6.09
N GLU A 18 -2.54 9.38 -6.49
CA GLU A 18 -2.78 9.90 -7.84
C GLU A 18 -2.16 11.30 -7.97
N SER A 19 -1.35 11.48 -9.00
CA SER A 19 -0.56 12.70 -9.20
C SER A 19 -1.00 13.49 -10.44
N GLY A 20 -2.16 13.15 -11.00
CA GLY A 20 -2.62 13.66 -12.30
C GLY A 20 -1.87 13.04 -13.48
N ARG A 21 -2.12 13.55 -14.69
CA ARG A 21 -1.49 13.09 -15.96
C ARG A 21 -1.60 11.58 -16.22
N GLU A 22 -2.69 10.95 -15.78
CA GLU A 22 -2.86 9.50 -15.81
C GLU A 22 -1.69 8.74 -15.15
N THR A 23 -1.18 9.26 -14.02
CA THR A 23 -0.12 8.62 -13.23
C THR A 23 -0.43 8.54 -11.75
N ALA A 24 0.18 7.56 -11.08
CA ALA A 24 0.19 7.46 -9.63
C ALA A 24 1.58 7.08 -9.11
N SER A 25 1.83 7.39 -7.84
CA SER A 25 2.93 6.84 -7.05
C SER A 25 2.40 5.87 -6.01
N VAL A 26 3.26 4.98 -5.53
CA VAL A 26 3.01 4.12 -4.37
C VAL A 26 3.87 4.62 -3.22
N ILE A 27 3.26 4.78 -2.05
CA ILE A 27 3.97 4.89 -0.78
C ILE A 27 3.89 3.53 -0.09
N GLU A 28 5.05 3.05 0.37
CA GLU A 28 5.15 1.88 1.24
C GLU A 28 5.83 2.29 2.54
N VAL A 29 5.34 1.77 3.65
CA VAL A 29 5.83 2.02 5.00
C VAL A 29 6.08 0.70 5.68
N ASP A 30 7.25 0.57 6.30
CA ASP A 30 7.52 -0.44 7.32
C ASP A 30 7.76 0.29 8.65
N MET A 31 6.76 0.25 9.53
CA MET A 31 6.79 0.95 10.81
C MET A 31 7.72 0.28 11.83
N PHE A 32 7.95 -1.02 11.70
CA PHE A 32 8.69 -1.81 12.68
C PHE A 32 10.12 -2.11 12.22
N SER A 33 10.51 -1.67 11.01
CA SER A 33 11.88 -1.74 10.54
C SER A 33 12.86 -1.08 11.53
N GLN A 34 14.04 -1.68 11.67
CA GLN A 34 15.12 -1.19 12.51
C GLN A 34 16.24 -0.61 11.64
N PRO A 35 16.95 0.45 12.09
CA PRO A 35 16.87 1.09 13.41
C PRO A 35 15.74 2.12 13.58
N LYS A 36 14.97 2.37 12.52
CA LYS A 36 13.87 3.34 12.50
C LYS A 36 12.85 2.93 11.43
N PRO A 37 11.59 3.42 11.51
CA PRO A 37 10.61 3.24 10.46
C PRO A 37 11.18 3.65 9.09
N SER A 38 10.78 2.91 8.06
CA SER A 38 11.16 3.18 6.68
C SER A 38 9.95 3.56 5.85
N THR A 39 10.17 4.48 4.92
CA THR A 39 9.15 4.92 3.97
C THR A 39 9.81 5.10 2.61
N SER A 40 9.22 4.49 1.59
CA SER A 40 9.63 4.64 0.20
C SER A 40 8.49 5.28 -0.58
N ILE A 41 8.85 6.06 -1.60
CA ILE A 41 7.91 6.56 -2.59
C ILE A 41 8.41 6.19 -3.98
N SER A 42 7.54 5.57 -4.77
CA SER A 42 7.86 5.22 -6.15
C SER A 42 7.78 6.44 -7.07
N ALA A 43 8.37 6.31 -8.26
CA ALA A 43 8.11 7.25 -9.35
C ALA A 43 6.62 7.29 -9.71
N GLN A 44 6.22 8.41 -10.33
CA GLN A 44 4.89 8.60 -10.90
C GLN A 44 4.81 7.86 -12.24
N THR A 45 3.99 6.81 -12.31
CA THR A 45 3.84 6.01 -13.53
C THR A 45 2.39 5.72 -13.83
N SER A 46 2.09 5.48 -15.11
CA SER A 46 0.77 4.99 -15.55
C SER A 46 0.52 3.55 -15.09
N GLU A 47 1.56 2.75 -14.94
CA GLU A 47 1.49 1.38 -14.41
C GLU A 47 0.95 1.37 -12.97
N ASN A 48 1.49 2.22 -12.10
CA ASN A 48 0.99 2.36 -10.73
C ASN A 48 -0.47 2.80 -10.69
N LEU A 49 -0.90 3.66 -11.61
CA LEU A 49 -2.31 4.05 -11.73
C LEU A 49 -3.18 2.87 -12.17
N SER A 50 -2.69 2.04 -13.10
CA SER A 50 -3.39 0.81 -13.49
C SER A 50 -3.52 -0.15 -12.29
N SER A 51 -2.45 -0.36 -11.53
CA SER A 51 -2.47 -1.21 -10.32
C SER A 51 -3.46 -0.69 -9.27
N LYS A 52 -3.49 0.63 -9.04
CA LYS A 52 -4.49 1.27 -8.16
C LYS A 52 -5.91 0.94 -8.60
N ARG A 53 -6.23 1.14 -9.88
CA ARG A 53 -7.57 0.90 -10.43
C ARG A 53 -7.98 -0.56 -10.29
N GLU A 54 -7.08 -1.50 -10.53
CA GLU A 54 -7.36 -2.93 -10.32
C GLU A 54 -7.58 -3.25 -8.84
N PHE A 55 -6.76 -2.71 -7.94
CA PHE A 55 -6.96 -2.85 -6.49
C PHE A 55 -8.34 -2.33 -6.06
N GLU A 56 -8.76 -1.16 -6.53
CA GLU A 56 -10.07 -0.58 -6.21
C GLU A 56 -11.23 -1.44 -6.72
N LYS A 57 -11.14 -1.94 -7.95
CA LYS A 57 -12.14 -2.86 -8.52
C LYS A 57 -12.26 -4.13 -7.67
N GLU A 58 -11.13 -4.73 -7.28
CA GLU A 58 -11.10 -5.93 -6.44
C GLU A 58 -11.70 -5.68 -5.05
N ARG A 59 -11.44 -4.52 -4.45
CA ARG A 59 -12.00 -4.19 -3.12
C ARG A 59 -13.49 -3.90 -3.19
N LEU A 60 -13.93 -3.13 -4.19
CA LEU A 60 -15.34 -2.84 -4.39
C LEU A 60 -16.14 -4.13 -4.63
N SER A 61 -15.64 -5.09 -5.41
CA SER A 61 -16.34 -6.36 -5.67
C SER A 61 -16.43 -7.28 -4.45
N LYS A 62 -15.59 -7.08 -3.43
CA LYS A 62 -15.65 -7.83 -2.16
C LYS A 62 -16.56 -7.18 -1.13
N TRP A 63 -16.81 -5.88 -1.26
CA TRP A 63 -17.57 -5.09 -0.29
C TRP A 63 -19.02 -4.85 -0.71
N LEU A 64 -19.29 -4.86 -2.02
CA LEU A 64 -20.62 -4.71 -2.63
C LEU A 64 -21.10 -6.06 -3.15
#